data_AF-A0A8S1H9W2-F1
#
_entry.id   AF-A0A8S1H9W2-F1
#
_cell.length_a   1.000
_cell.length_b   1.000
_cell.length_c   1.000
_cell.angle_alpha   90.00
_cell.angle_beta   90.00
_cell.angle_gamma   90.00
#
_symmetry.space_group_name_H-M   'P 1'
#
loop_
_entity.id
_entity.type
_entity.pdbx_description
1 polymer ?
#
loop_
_entity_poly.entity_id
_entity_poly.type
_entity_poly.pdbx_seq_one_letter_code
_entity_poly.pdbx_strand_id
1 'polypeptide(L)'
;MDFQKRKTLLSLLFNNSRSFSHVNCYGESSAGRSLSISNIIAKNDYGWHYAFADLLYADGSMKLLLKSLSNEIGVKCKGENVMEFWYAVREDYHWPSTSTKKMIIFLDNAQAVVNFPTYAISYFLKSCKDVCGLQIRFVTSAPAPWICYQANSPIGSLPVREFHFRPPCAEACINLIREFEPDISEKFVRYCIDVSFIHSRAPNTLLRIVRNAFASYEESGKGAGVLDFHRMGSCLTSSSHELIGVETKFQSNEDDLISEAFESMPIAMRFLLVASFCASNNASSSDKRFFVKHHGKEKRSEAREMKNDLARQLKAFEPKPANCQRVFFIYKTFCSQFAENDFDKIDLKCVLASVASMGLVTISGPLEAPRVRCLISAECASKIAGSLKIQLRDYLEYTV
;
A
#
# COMPACT_ATOMS: atom_id res chain seq x y z
N MET A 1 -17.54 -16.99 5.89
CA MET A 1 -18.18 -17.48 4.64
C MET A 1 -19.52 -18.12 4.99
N ASP A 2 -20.57 -17.84 4.21
CA ASP A 2 -21.90 -18.45 4.41
C ASP A 2 -21.81 -19.98 4.35
N PHE A 3 -22.52 -20.68 5.24
CA PHE A 3 -22.54 -22.15 5.32
C PHE A 3 -22.87 -22.81 3.96
N GLN A 4 -23.83 -22.24 3.23
CA GLN A 4 -24.22 -22.73 1.91
C GLN A 4 -23.09 -22.59 0.87
N LYS A 5 -22.38 -21.46 0.86
CA LYS A 5 -21.22 -21.24 -0.03
C LYS A 5 -20.08 -22.20 0.32
N ARG A 6 -19.87 -22.49 1.61
CA ARG A 6 -18.91 -23.51 2.06
C ARG A 6 -19.24 -24.87 1.48
N LYS A 7 -20.50 -25.28 1.57
CA LYS A 7 -20.98 -26.57 1.04
C LYS A 7 -20.82 -26.64 -0.49
N THR A 8 -21.13 -25.55 -1.20
CA THR A 8 -20.93 -25.47 -2.66
C THR A 8 -19.45 -25.54 -3.04
N LEU A 9 -18.58 -24.84 -2.32
CA LEU A 9 -17.13 -24.88 -2.56
C LEU A 9 -16.58 -26.30 -2.33
N LEU A 10 -16.93 -26.94 -1.21
CA LEU A 10 -16.56 -28.33 -0.92
C LEU A 10 -17.02 -29.29 -2.02
N SER A 11 -18.28 -29.16 -2.45
CA SER A 11 -18.84 -29.96 -3.53
C SER A 11 -18.12 -29.73 -4.87
N LEU A 12 -17.59 -28.53 -5.13
CA LEU A 12 -16.82 -28.26 -6.34
C LEU A 12 -15.39 -28.78 -6.27
N LEU A 13 -14.73 -28.63 -5.11
CA LEU A 13 -13.33 -28.98 -4.94
C LEU A 13 -13.10 -30.48 -4.88
N PHE A 14 -14.04 -31.27 -4.34
CA PHE A 14 -13.81 -32.69 -4.04
C PHE A 14 -14.66 -33.66 -4.88
N ASN A 15 -15.66 -33.19 -5.63
CA ASN A 15 -16.51 -34.07 -6.44
C ASN A 15 -15.78 -34.58 -7.69
N ASN A 16 -15.81 -35.88 -7.97
CA ASN A 16 -15.07 -36.50 -9.07
C ASN A 16 -15.67 -36.23 -10.47
N SER A 17 -16.97 -35.89 -10.57
CA SER A 17 -17.72 -35.86 -11.84
C SER A 17 -17.73 -34.51 -12.57
N ARG A 18 -17.10 -33.46 -12.02
CA ARG A 18 -17.16 -32.10 -12.59
C ARG A 18 -15.92 -31.72 -13.39
N SER A 19 -16.16 -31.03 -14.52
CA SER A 19 -15.17 -30.58 -15.53
C SER A 19 -14.43 -29.27 -15.20
N PHE A 20 -14.67 -28.67 -14.02
CA PHE A 20 -14.01 -27.43 -13.62
C PHE A 20 -12.61 -27.72 -13.10
N SER A 21 -11.62 -27.10 -13.75
CA SER A 21 -10.20 -27.16 -13.35
C SER A 21 -9.78 -25.98 -12.48
N HIS A 22 -10.58 -24.90 -12.43
CA HIS A 22 -10.18 -23.66 -11.77
C HIS A 22 -11.33 -22.98 -11.02
N VAL A 23 -11.10 -22.72 -9.74
CA VAL A 23 -11.96 -21.92 -8.85
C VAL A 23 -11.18 -20.68 -8.40
N ASN A 24 -11.79 -19.51 -8.49
CA ASN A 24 -11.25 -18.27 -7.95
C ASN A 24 -12.06 -17.81 -6.73
N CYS A 25 -11.38 -17.53 -5.64
CA CYS A 25 -11.95 -17.00 -4.42
C CYS A 25 -11.49 -15.55 -4.25
N TYR A 26 -12.42 -14.61 -4.30
CA TYR A 26 -12.10 -13.19 -4.26
C TYR A 26 -12.79 -12.45 -3.12
N GLY A 27 -12.26 -11.29 -2.74
CA GLY A 27 -12.77 -10.42 -1.67
C GLY A 27 -11.64 -9.64 -1.00
N GLU A 28 -11.95 -8.71 -0.10
CA GLU A 28 -10.93 -7.90 0.58
C GLU A 28 -10.00 -8.74 1.47
N SER A 29 -8.74 -8.34 1.65
CA SER A 29 -7.74 -9.02 2.50
C SER A 29 -8.23 -9.31 3.92
N SER A 30 -9.10 -8.44 4.44
CA SER A 30 -9.79 -8.57 5.72
C SER A 30 -10.80 -9.72 5.81
N ALA A 31 -11.25 -10.28 4.68
CA ALA A 31 -12.31 -11.28 4.64
C ALA A 31 -11.84 -12.70 5.03
N GLY A 32 -10.55 -12.88 5.37
CA GLY A 32 -10.01 -14.16 5.84
C GLY A 32 -10.04 -15.27 4.79
N ARG A 33 -9.88 -14.92 3.51
CA ARG A 33 -10.01 -15.85 2.35
C ARG A 33 -9.01 -17.00 2.43
N SER A 34 -7.73 -16.69 2.49
CA SER A 34 -6.65 -17.68 2.51
C SER A 34 -6.75 -18.60 3.72
N LEU A 35 -7.04 -18.04 4.91
CA LEU A 35 -7.26 -18.82 6.13
C LEU A 35 -8.49 -19.73 6.02
N SER A 36 -9.59 -19.24 5.43
CA SER A 36 -10.80 -20.05 5.26
C SER A 36 -10.58 -21.19 4.28
N ILE A 37 -9.87 -20.95 3.17
CA ILE A 37 -9.62 -21.94 2.12
C ILE A 37 -8.60 -22.97 2.59
N SER A 38 -7.50 -22.55 3.20
CA SER A 38 -6.51 -23.46 3.79
C SER A 38 -7.14 -24.38 4.84
N ASN A 39 -7.97 -23.84 5.74
CA ASN A 39 -8.73 -24.64 6.70
C ASN A 39 -9.72 -25.61 6.04
N ILE A 40 -10.31 -25.24 4.90
CA ILE A 40 -11.21 -26.12 4.15
C ILE A 40 -10.42 -27.24 3.47
N ILE A 41 -9.24 -26.95 2.92
CA ILE A 41 -8.42 -27.94 2.25
C ILE A 41 -7.80 -28.90 3.28
N ALA A 42 -7.22 -28.38 4.37
CA ALA A 42 -6.52 -29.17 5.37
C ALA A 42 -7.43 -30.08 6.22
N LYS A 43 -8.67 -29.66 6.50
CA LYS A 43 -9.60 -30.43 7.36
C LYS A 43 -10.33 -31.56 6.63
N ASN A 44 -10.21 -31.66 5.31
CA ASN A 44 -11.00 -32.59 4.51
C ASN A 44 -10.12 -33.59 3.78
N ASP A 45 -10.05 -34.81 4.31
CA ASP A 45 -9.35 -35.92 3.68
C ASP A 45 -10.29 -36.73 2.78
N TYR A 46 -10.53 -36.21 1.57
CA TYR A 46 -11.29 -36.91 0.53
C TYR A 46 -10.38 -37.71 -0.42
N GLY A 47 -9.14 -38.04 0.00
CA GLY A 47 -8.14 -38.68 -0.88
C GLY A 47 -7.62 -37.75 -1.98
N TRP A 48 -7.62 -36.45 -1.73
CA TRP A 48 -7.01 -35.43 -2.59
C TRP A 48 -5.75 -34.89 -1.94
N HIS A 49 -4.65 -34.83 -2.69
CA HIS A 49 -3.44 -34.14 -2.23
C HIS A 49 -3.59 -32.65 -2.41
N TYR A 50 -2.91 -31.87 -1.58
CA TYR A 50 -2.89 -30.43 -1.72
C TYR A 50 -1.48 -29.88 -1.71
N ALA A 51 -1.28 -28.80 -2.45
CA ALA A 51 -0.06 -28.02 -2.46
C ALA A 51 -0.41 -26.53 -2.36
N PHE A 52 0.37 -25.80 -1.58
CA PHE A 52 0.24 -24.37 -1.41
C PHE A 52 1.38 -23.65 -2.15
N ALA A 53 1.03 -22.59 -2.86
CA ALA A 53 2.00 -21.65 -3.40
C ALA A 53 1.43 -20.24 -3.37
N ASP A 54 2.31 -19.26 -3.35
CA ASP A 54 1.98 -17.85 -3.34
C ASP A 54 2.58 -17.20 -4.59
N LEU A 55 1.73 -16.60 -5.42
CA LEU A 55 2.18 -15.97 -6.65
C LEU A 55 2.99 -14.69 -6.40
N LEU A 56 2.81 -14.05 -5.24
CA LEU A 56 3.56 -12.86 -4.87
C LEU A 56 5.04 -13.20 -4.60
N TYR A 57 5.32 -14.28 -3.87
CA TYR A 57 6.70 -14.70 -3.59
C TYR A 57 7.46 -15.17 -4.84
N ALA A 58 6.74 -15.62 -5.87
CA ALA A 58 7.34 -16.02 -7.13
C ALA A 58 7.68 -14.84 -8.06
N ASP A 59 7.20 -13.63 -7.77
CA ASP A 59 7.53 -12.37 -8.46
C ASP A 59 7.59 -12.46 -10.00
N GLY A 60 6.56 -13.06 -10.60
CA GLY A 60 6.48 -13.23 -12.06
C GLY A 60 7.37 -14.34 -12.65
N SER A 61 8.23 -14.98 -11.84
CA SER A 61 9.12 -16.05 -12.27
C SER A 61 8.46 -17.43 -12.18
N MET A 62 8.21 -18.04 -13.35
CA MET A 62 7.70 -19.42 -13.42
C MET A 62 8.66 -20.42 -12.75
N LYS A 63 9.97 -20.19 -12.84
CA LYS A 63 10.98 -21.06 -12.22
C LYS A 63 10.87 -21.09 -10.70
N LEU A 64 10.66 -19.92 -10.08
CA LEU A 64 10.47 -19.82 -8.63
C LEU A 64 9.15 -20.46 -8.20
N LEU A 65 8.08 -20.24 -8.96
CA LEU A 65 6.78 -20.86 -8.70
C LEU A 65 6.85 -22.39 -8.73
N LEU A 66 7.41 -22.95 -9.80
CA LEU A 66 7.54 -24.41 -9.95
C LEU A 66 8.46 -25.00 -8.88
N LYS A 67 9.55 -24.32 -8.53
CA LYS A 67 10.45 -24.76 -7.45
C LYS A 67 9.74 -24.75 -6.09
N SER A 68 8.97 -23.70 -5.79
CA SER A 68 8.18 -23.62 -4.56
C SER A 68 7.18 -24.77 -4.47
N LEU A 69 6.44 -25.03 -5.55
CA LEU A 69 5.50 -26.15 -5.62
C LEU A 69 6.21 -27.50 -5.51
N SER A 70 7.37 -27.66 -6.14
CA SER A 70 8.14 -28.90 -6.07
C SER A 70 8.62 -29.20 -4.65
N ASN A 71 9.08 -28.17 -3.93
CA ASN A 71 9.48 -28.29 -2.54
C ASN A 71 8.28 -28.65 -1.64
N GLU A 72 7.13 -28.02 -1.85
CA GLU A 72 5.90 -28.27 -1.09
C GLU A 72 5.38 -29.70 -1.31
N ILE A 73 5.43 -30.18 -2.56
CA ILE A 73 5.00 -31.53 -2.93
C ILE A 73 6.05 -32.59 -2.57
N GLY A 74 7.31 -32.20 -2.33
CA GLY A 74 8.42 -33.11 -2.04
C GLY A 74 9.00 -33.81 -3.28
N VAL A 75 8.89 -33.18 -4.46
CA VAL A 75 9.36 -33.70 -5.75
C VAL A 75 10.65 -32.99 -6.17
N LYS A 76 11.62 -33.74 -6.72
CA LYS A 76 12.88 -33.17 -7.21
C LYS A 76 12.72 -32.64 -8.64
N CYS A 77 12.28 -31.40 -8.78
CA CYS A 77 12.28 -30.71 -10.07
C CYS A 77 13.16 -29.45 -10.02
N LYS A 78 13.90 -29.18 -11.10
CA LYS A 78 14.69 -27.94 -11.25
C LYS A 78 13.82 -26.70 -11.54
N GLY A 79 12.54 -26.91 -11.87
CA GLY A 79 11.55 -25.86 -12.13
C GLY A 79 11.75 -25.13 -13.45
N GLU A 80 12.49 -25.70 -14.41
CA GLU A 80 12.83 -25.01 -15.66
C GLU A 80 11.71 -25.10 -16.70
N ASN A 81 10.95 -26.18 -16.69
CA ASN A 81 9.85 -26.43 -17.61
C ASN A 81 8.60 -26.92 -16.86
N VAL A 82 7.44 -26.36 -17.22
CA VAL A 82 6.13 -26.78 -16.71
C VAL A 82 5.84 -28.26 -17.00
N MET A 83 6.28 -28.78 -18.16
CA MET A 83 6.08 -30.19 -18.51
C MET A 83 6.91 -31.11 -17.62
N GLU A 84 8.19 -30.80 -17.42
CA GLU A 84 9.07 -31.55 -16.54
C GLU A 84 8.51 -31.58 -15.12
N PHE A 85 7.96 -30.47 -14.64
CA PHE A 85 7.27 -30.42 -13.37
C PHE A 85 6.10 -31.41 -13.30
N TRP A 86 5.21 -31.41 -14.29
CA TRP A 86 4.06 -32.33 -14.28
C TRP A 86 4.45 -33.81 -14.44
N TYR A 87 5.51 -34.11 -15.18
CA TYR A 87 6.06 -35.47 -15.25
C TYR A 87 6.66 -35.89 -13.91
N ALA A 88 7.44 -35.03 -13.27
CA ALA A 88 8.00 -35.32 -11.95
C ALA A 88 6.91 -35.51 -10.89
N VAL A 89 5.86 -34.68 -10.89
CA VAL A 89 4.70 -34.84 -10.00
C VAL A 89 3.96 -36.16 -10.26
N ARG A 90 3.92 -36.64 -11.51
CA ARG A 90 3.29 -37.92 -11.83
C ARG A 90 4.10 -39.12 -11.35
N GLU A 91 5.39 -39.13 -11.63
CA GLU A 91 6.26 -40.31 -11.46
C GLU A 91 6.99 -40.35 -10.11
N ASP A 92 7.49 -39.20 -9.62
CA ASP A 92 8.31 -39.14 -8.41
C ASP A 92 7.48 -38.96 -7.13
N TYR A 93 6.22 -38.56 -7.25
CA TYR A 93 5.33 -38.39 -6.09
C TYR A 93 4.73 -39.73 -5.63
N HIS A 94 4.68 -39.94 -4.31
CA HIS A 94 4.10 -41.14 -3.70
C HIS A 94 2.57 -41.03 -3.62
N TRP A 95 1.88 -41.50 -4.66
CA TRP A 95 0.43 -41.52 -4.71
C TRP A 95 -0.17 -42.67 -3.86
N PRO A 96 -1.16 -42.41 -2.99
CA PRO A 96 -1.83 -43.42 -2.16
C PRO A 96 -2.63 -44.44 -2.96
N SER A 97 -3.07 -44.07 -4.17
CA SER A 97 -3.81 -44.94 -5.07
C SER A 97 -3.29 -44.79 -6.50
N THR A 98 -3.01 -45.92 -7.14
CA THR A 98 -2.59 -45.99 -8.54
C THR A 98 -3.73 -45.77 -9.52
N SER A 99 -5.00 -45.91 -9.08
CA SER A 99 -6.17 -45.80 -9.95
C SER A 99 -6.69 -44.38 -10.13
N THR A 100 -6.43 -43.46 -9.20
CA THR A 100 -6.79 -42.03 -9.35
C THR A 100 -5.78 -41.10 -8.68
N LYS A 101 -4.96 -40.40 -9.47
CA LYS A 101 -4.01 -39.40 -8.99
C LYS A 101 -4.68 -38.01 -8.99
N LYS A 102 -5.02 -37.47 -7.81
CA LYS A 102 -5.81 -36.24 -7.66
C LYS A 102 -5.11 -35.21 -6.78
N MET A 103 -5.06 -33.95 -7.23
CA MET A 103 -4.36 -32.88 -6.52
C MET A 103 -5.09 -31.53 -6.62
N ILE A 104 -5.08 -30.77 -5.54
CA ILE A 104 -5.56 -29.40 -5.45
C ILE A 104 -4.34 -28.49 -5.25
N ILE A 105 -4.16 -27.50 -6.12
CA ILE A 105 -3.12 -26.48 -5.97
C ILE A 105 -3.79 -25.18 -5.55
N PHE A 106 -3.50 -24.73 -4.33
CA PHE A 106 -3.90 -23.41 -3.86
C PHE A 106 -2.84 -22.38 -4.22
N LEU A 107 -3.24 -21.37 -4.99
CA LEU A 107 -2.42 -20.24 -5.41
C LEU A 107 -2.91 -18.99 -4.70
N ASP A 108 -2.20 -18.56 -3.66
CA ASP A 108 -2.50 -17.31 -2.98
C ASP A 108 -1.99 -16.09 -3.76
N ASN A 109 -2.52 -14.92 -3.40
CA ASN A 109 -2.19 -13.63 -4.01
C ASN A 109 -2.22 -13.64 -5.53
N ALA A 110 -3.27 -14.24 -6.09
CA ALA A 110 -3.40 -14.48 -7.51
C ALA A 110 -3.52 -13.20 -8.36
N GLN A 111 -3.67 -12.02 -7.75
CA GLN A 111 -3.45 -10.74 -8.44
C GLN A 111 -2.06 -10.62 -9.07
N ALA A 112 -1.04 -11.26 -8.48
CA ALA A 112 0.32 -11.25 -9.00
C ALA A 112 0.48 -12.03 -10.32
N VAL A 113 -0.57 -12.74 -10.77
CA VAL A 113 -0.58 -13.45 -12.06
C VAL A 113 -0.24 -12.54 -13.25
N VAL A 114 -0.55 -11.23 -13.15
CA VAL A 114 -0.27 -10.23 -14.18
C VAL A 114 1.23 -9.99 -14.40
N ASN A 115 2.06 -10.33 -13.42
CA ASN A 115 3.52 -10.17 -13.51
C ASN A 115 4.19 -11.35 -14.24
N PHE A 116 3.46 -12.44 -14.50
CA PHE A 116 4.01 -13.62 -15.16
C PHE A 116 3.92 -13.51 -16.69
N PRO A 117 4.86 -14.11 -17.44
CA PRO A 117 4.74 -14.26 -18.88
C PRO A 117 3.45 -15.01 -19.23
N THR A 118 2.57 -14.38 -20.02
CA THR A 118 1.22 -14.89 -20.25
C THR A 118 1.18 -16.33 -20.77
N TYR A 119 2.04 -16.65 -21.74
CA TYR A 119 2.08 -17.99 -22.32
C TYR A 119 2.46 -19.04 -21.27
N ALA A 120 3.44 -18.76 -20.42
CA ALA A 120 3.91 -19.70 -19.39
C ALA A 120 2.82 -19.99 -18.35
N ILE A 121 2.16 -18.95 -17.83
CA ILE A 121 1.11 -19.12 -16.82
C ILE A 121 -0.17 -19.70 -17.41
N SER A 122 -0.55 -19.32 -18.63
CA SER A 122 -1.68 -19.93 -19.34
C SER A 122 -1.43 -21.41 -19.59
N TYR A 123 -0.21 -21.76 -20.00
CA TYR A 123 0.20 -23.15 -20.18
C TYR A 123 0.14 -23.91 -18.86
N PHE A 124 0.74 -23.41 -17.78
CA PHE A 124 0.65 -24.03 -16.46
C PHE A 124 -0.79 -24.32 -16.00
N LEU A 125 -1.70 -23.35 -16.16
CA LEU A 125 -3.10 -23.51 -15.77
C LEU A 125 -3.90 -24.41 -16.71
N LYS A 126 -3.52 -24.53 -17.99
CA LYS A 126 -4.20 -25.36 -19.01
C LYS A 126 -3.69 -26.80 -19.08
N SER A 127 -2.38 -27.01 -18.94
CA SER A 127 -1.69 -28.31 -19.12
C SER A 127 -2.20 -29.41 -18.19
N CYS A 128 -2.93 -29.06 -17.14
CA CYS A 128 -3.60 -30.01 -16.25
C CYS A 128 -4.63 -30.92 -16.95
N LYS A 129 -5.19 -30.53 -18.10
CA LYS A 129 -6.19 -31.33 -18.82
C LYS A 129 -5.61 -32.34 -19.79
N ASP A 130 -4.45 -32.03 -20.36
CA ASP A 130 -3.93 -32.72 -21.54
C ASP A 130 -2.75 -33.66 -21.22
N VAL A 131 -2.11 -33.48 -20.06
CA VAL A 131 -0.83 -34.13 -19.76
C VAL A 131 -1.00 -34.91 -18.46
N CYS A 132 -0.70 -36.21 -18.49
CA CYS A 132 -0.44 -37.08 -17.34
C CYS A 132 -1.58 -37.86 -16.67
N GLY A 133 -2.86 -37.77 -17.09
CA GLY A 133 -3.93 -38.53 -16.41
C GLY A 133 -4.10 -38.18 -14.93
N LEU A 134 -3.57 -37.02 -14.53
CA LEU A 134 -3.71 -36.41 -13.21
C LEU A 134 -5.00 -35.58 -13.20
N GLN A 135 -5.78 -35.66 -12.13
CA GLN A 135 -6.90 -34.76 -11.91
C GLN A 135 -6.44 -33.60 -11.03
N ILE A 136 -6.05 -32.48 -11.65
CA ILE A 136 -5.58 -31.29 -10.94
C ILE A 136 -6.66 -30.22 -10.89
N ARG A 137 -6.80 -29.55 -9.74
CA ARG A 137 -7.68 -28.40 -9.54
C ARG A 137 -6.91 -27.22 -8.99
N PHE A 138 -7.07 -26.07 -9.61
CA PHE A 138 -6.53 -24.80 -9.13
C PHE A 138 -7.56 -24.07 -8.28
N VAL A 139 -7.11 -23.57 -7.14
CA VAL A 139 -7.87 -22.65 -6.29
C VAL A 139 -7.04 -21.38 -6.15
N THR A 140 -7.47 -20.29 -6.77
CA THR A 140 -6.79 -19.00 -6.66
C THR A 140 -7.46 -18.12 -5.61
N SER A 141 -6.67 -17.34 -4.88
CA SER A 141 -7.14 -16.32 -3.92
C SER A 141 -6.67 -14.93 -4.35
N ALA A 142 -7.60 -13.98 -4.54
CA ALA A 142 -7.27 -12.63 -5.01
C ALA A 142 -8.17 -11.55 -4.35
N PRO A 143 -7.77 -10.27 -4.35
CA PRO A 143 -8.62 -9.19 -3.86
C PRO A 143 -9.84 -8.91 -4.76
N ALA A 144 -9.68 -9.07 -6.07
CA ALA A 144 -10.71 -8.76 -7.07
C ALA A 144 -11.17 -10.01 -7.85
N PRO A 145 -12.32 -9.94 -8.54
CA PRO A 145 -12.76 -11.00 -9.45
C PRO A 145 -11.72 -11.30 -10.53
N TRP A 146 -11.72 -12.53 -11.03
CA TRP A 146 -10.73 -13.03 -11.99
C TRP A 146 -10.73 -12.25 -13.30
N ILE A 147 -11.89 -11.74 -13.72
CA ILE A 147 -12.04 -10.93 -14.94
C ILE A 147 -11.14 -9.68 -14.94
N CYS A 148 -10.85 -9.11 -13.77
CA CYS A 148 -9.96 -7.96 -13.63
C CYS A 148 -8.51 -8.27 -14.04
N TYR A 149 -8.08 -9.53 -13.91
CA TYR A 149 -6.73 -9.97 -14.26
C TYR A 149 -6.65 -10.53 -15.69
N GLN A 150 -7.79 -10.81 -16.31
CA GLN A 150 -7.88 -11.27 -17.71
C GLN A 150 -7.78 -10.12 -18.72
N ALA A 151 -8.16 -8.90 -18.34
CA ALA A 151 -8.20 -7.76 -19.27
C ALA A 151 -6.81 -7.39 -19.85
N ASN A 152 -5.73 -7.66 -19.10
CA ASN A 152 -4.36 -7.29 -19.47
C ASN A 152 -3.51 -8.47 -19.96
N SER A 153 -4.08 -9.68 -20.08
CA SER A 153 -3.31 -10.89 -20.38
C SER A 153 -4.20 -11.93 -21.10
N PRO A 154 -3.78 -12.53 -22.25
CA PRO A 154 -4.52 -13.61 -22.94
C PRO A 154 -4.67 -14.94 -22.17
N ILE A 155 -4.78 -14.90 -20.83
CA ILE A 155 -5.29 -15.97 -19.97
C ILE A 155 -6.80 -16.23 -20.25
N GLY A 156 -7.45 -15.34 -21.01
CA GLY A 156 -8.89 -15.16 -21.24
C GLY A 156 -9.71 -16.28 -21.91
N SER A 157 -9.34 -17.55 -21.79
CA SER A 157 -10.21 -18.67 -22.21
C SER A 157 -10.43 -19.73 -21.14
N LEU A 158 -9.90 -19.55 -19.92
CA LEU A 158 -10.08 -20.50 -18.83
C LEU A 158 -11.46 -20.27 -18.16
N PRO A 159 -12.37 -21.26 -18.15
CA PRO A 159 -13.62 -21.15 -17.42
C PRO A 159 -13.34 -21.22 -15.92
N VAL A 160 -13.43 -20.08 -15.24
CA VAL A 160 -13.17 -19.96 -13.79
C VAL A 160 -14.49 -19.80 -13.03
N ARG A 161 -14.67 -20.59 -11.96
CA ARG A 161 -15.81 -20.45 -11.06
C ARG A 161 -15.46 -19.54 -9.89
N GLU A 162 -16.28 -18.54 -9.62
CA GLU A 162 -15.93 -17.50 -8.65
C GLU A 162 -16.70 -17.61 -7.34
N PHE A 163 -16.02 -17.34 -6.23
CA PHE A 163 -16.58 -17.29 -4.88
C PHE A 163 -16.20 -15.99 -4.18
N HIS A 164 -17.21 -15.19 -3.86
CA HIS A 164 -17.01 -13.95 -3.11
C HIS A 164 -16.99 -14.19 -1.60
N PHE A 165 -15.91 -13.74 -0.96
CA PHE A 165 -15.75 -13.63 0.48
C PHE A 165 -16.02 -12.20 0.92
N ARG A 166 -17.18 -12.00 1.55
CA ARG A 166 -17.55 -10.71 2.13
C ARG A 166 -16.73 -10.47 3.41
N PRO A 167 -16.25 -9.24 3.66
CA PRO A 167 -15.67 -8.88 4.95
C PRO A 167 -16.67 -9.13 6.10
N PRO A 168 -16.17 -9.47 7.30
CA PRO A 168 -17.02 -9.68 8.46
C PRO A 168 -17.79 -8.40 8.84
N CYS A 169 -19.02 -8.58 9.34
CA CYS A 169 -19.78 -7.48 9.93
C CYS A 169 -19.21 -7.12 11.32
N ALA A 170 -19.61 -5.97 11.88
CA ALA A 170 -19.17 -5.51 13.19
C ALA A 170 -19.36 -6.58 14.29
N GLU A 171 -20.53 -7.21 14.37
CA GLU A 171 -20.79 -8.30 15.33
C GLU A 171 -19.90 -9.53 15.11
N ALA A 172 -19.59 -9.88 13.87
CA ALA A 172 -18.63 -10.96 13.59
C ALA A 172 -17.21 -10.57 14.01
N CYS A 173 -16.81 -9.31 13.84
CA CYS A 173 -15.53 -8.79 14.36
C CYS A 173 -15.48 -8.82 15.88
N ILE A 174 -16.56 -8.42 16.58
CA ILE A 174 -16.63 -8.47 18.05
C ILE A 174 -16.40 -9.91 18.52
N ASN A 175 -17.11 -10.87 17.93
CA ASN A 175 -16.98 -12.28 18.32
C ASN A 175 -15.58 -12.83 18.02
N LEU A 176 -15.00 -12.51 16.86
CA LEU A 176 -13.63 -12.92 16.53
C LEU A 176 -12.61 -12.33 17.50
N ILE A 177 -12.69 -11.04 17.82
CA ILE A 177 -11.75 -10.40 18.76
C ILE A 177 -11.87 -11.04 20.14
N ARG A 178 -13.08 -11.32 20.61
CA ARG A 178 -13.32 -11.99 21.90
C ARG A 178 -12.80 -13.42 21.95
N GLU A 179 -12.81 -14.13 20.83
CA GLU A 179 -12.23 -15.48 20.74
C GLU A 179 -10.71 -15.44 20.93
N PHE A 180 -10.06 -14.38 20.45
CA PHE A 180 -8.60 -14.19 20.57
C PHE A 180 -8.18 -13.50 21.87
N GLU A 181 -9.00 -12.62 22.43
CA GLU A 181 -8.72 -11.83 23.65
C GLU A 181 -9.90 -11.95 24.64
N PRO A 182 -9.98 -13.04 25.40
CA PRO A 182 -11.07 -13.27 26.34
C PRO A 182 -11.02 -12.36 27.57
N ASP A 183 -9.85 -11.79 27.88
CA ASP A 183 -9.61 -10.97 29.07
C ASP A 183 -10.23 -9.55 28.96
N ILE A 184 -10.46 -9.08 27.73
CA ILE A 184 -11.04 -7.76 27.47
C ILE A 184 -12.57 -7.82 27.61
N SER A 185 -13.13 -6.88 28.37
CA SER A 185 -14.58 -6.77 28.56
C SER A 185 -15.33 -6.64 27.22
N GLU A 186 -16.42 -7.39 27.04
CA GLU A 186 -17.30 -7.30 25.86
C GLU A 186 -17.77 -5.87 25.57
N LYS A 187 -18.09 -5.12 26.63
CA LYS A 187 -18.54 -3.72 26.51
C LYS A 187 -17.45 -2.83 25.95
N PHE A 188 -16.18 -3.10 26.31
CA PHE A 188 -15.02 -2.38 25.80
C PHE A 188 -14.81 -2.69 24.32
N VAL A 189 -14.78 -3.97 23.95
CA VAL A 189 -14.62 -4.41 22.56
C VAL A 189 -15.73 -3.84 21.65
N ARG A 190 -16.99 -3.90 22.10
CA ARG A 190 -18.12 -3.36 21.33
C ARG A 190 -18.01 -1.86 21.12
N TYR A 191 -17.70 -1.08 22.18
CA TYR A 191 -17.47 0.37 22.04
C TYR A 191 -16.34 0.70 21.05
N CYS A 192 -15.20 0.01 21.16
CA CYS A 192 -14.07 0.25 20.27
C CYS A 192 -14.38 -0.07 18.81
N ILE A 193 -15.13 -1.16 18.55
CA ILE A 193 -15.57 -1.52 17.21
C ILE A 193 -16.59 -0.50 16.70
N ASP A 194 -17.60 -0.13 17.47
CA ASP A 194 -18.64 0.80 17.01
C ASP A 194 -18.06 2.14 16.55
N VAL A 195 -17.02 2.64 17.22
CA VAL A 195 -16.30 3.86 16.84
C VAL A 195 -15.33 3.63 15.68
N SER A 196 -14.55 2.54 15.70
CA SER A 196 -13.45 2.33 14.73
C SER A 196 -13.90 1.70 13.40
N PHE A 197 -15.08 1.06 13.36
CA PHE A 197 -15.55 0.31 12.19
C PHE A 197 -15.85 1.21 10.98
N ILE A 198 -16.08 2.51 11.20
CA ILE A 198 -16.19 3.51 10.12
C ILE A 198 -14.84 3.72 9.40
N HIS A 199 -13.73 3.57 10.12
CA HIS A 199 -12.37 3.78 9.60
C HIS A 199 -11.72 2.50 9.08
N SER A 200 -11.98 1.35 9.71
CA SER A 200 -11.44 0.06 9.27
C SER A 200 -12.41 -1.10 9.51
N ARG A 201 -12.53 -1.97 8.49
CA ARG A 201 -13.30 -3.22 8.55
C ARG A 201 -12.43 -4.45 8.71
N ALA A 202 -11.11 -4.27 8.89
CA ALA A 202 -10.16 -5.36 8.97
C ALA A 202 -10.07 -5.89 10.41
N PRO A 203 -10.44 -7.17 10.68
CA PRO A 203 -10.41 -7.72 12.03
C PRO A 203 -9.04 -7.63 12.70
N ASN A 204 -7.95 -7.85 11.97
CA ASN A 204 -6.60 -7.78 12.51
C ASN A 204 -6.20 -6.36 12.91
N THR A 205 -6.59 -5.35 12.13
CA THR A 205 -6.36 -3.94 12.46
C THR A 205 -7.19 -3.52 13.67
N LEU A 206 -8.47 -3.89 13.68
CA LEU A 206 -9.37 -3.63 14.81
C LEU A 206 -8.87 -4.32 16.09
N LEU A 207 -8.38 -5.55 16.01
CA LEU A 207 -7.78 -6.27 17.13
C LEU A 207 -6.58 -5.52 17.70
N ARG A 208 -5.69 -5.01 16.84
CA ARG A 208 -4.53 -4.21 17.28
C ARG A 208 -4.96 -2.91 17.96
N ILE A 209 -5.96 -2.22 17.40
CA ILE A 209 -6.50 -0.99 18.00
C ILE A 209 -7.11 -1.27 19.37
N VAL A 210 -7.92 -2.33 19.49
CA VAL A 210 -8.55 -2.72 20.76
C VAL A 210 -7.48 -3.07 21.80
N ARG A 211 -6.47 -3.86 21.42
CA ARG A 211 -5.36 -4.22 22.31
C ARG A 211 -4.57 -3.01 22.80
N ASN A 212 -4.16 -2.12 21.91
CA ASN A 212 -3.41 -0.91 22.26
C ASN A 212 -4.26 0.02 23.15
N ALA A 213 -5.52 0.24 22.78
CA ALA A 213 -6.43 1.09 23.55
C ALA A 213 -6.70 0.51 24.95
N PHE A 214 -6.81 -0.81 25.07
CA PHE A 214 -6.99 -1.49 26.35
C PHE A 214 -5.74 -1.38 27.23
N ALA A 215 -4.55 -1.62 26.67
CA ALA A 215 -3.29 -1.47 27.40
C ALA A 215 -3.12 -0.05 27.96
N SER A 216 -3.35 0.98 27.13
CA SER A 216 -3.29 2.38 27.59
C SER A 216 -4.38 2.72 28.62
N TYR A 217 -5.55 2.09 28.53
CA TYR A 217 -6.64 2.26 29.49
C TYR A 217 -6.27 1.65 30.85
N GLU A 218 -5.64 0.47 30.88
CA GLU A 218 -5.16 -0.18 32.10
C GLU A 218 -4.02 0.61 32.76
N GLU A 219 -3.04 1.08 31.98
CA GLU A 219 -1.95 1.92 32.48
C GLU A 219 -2.45 3.22 33.12
N SER A 220 -3.55 3.76 32.59
CA SER A 220 -4.19 4.97 33.10
C SER A 220 -5.07 4.73 34.34
N GLY A 221 -5.23 3.48 34.79
CA GLY A 221 -6.25 3.05 35.76
C GLY A 221 -5.71 2.49 37.07
N LYS A 222 -5.34 3.37 38.02
CA LYS A 222 -5.55 3.06 39.45
C LYS A 222 -7.05 3.25 39.77
N GLY A 223 -7.78 2.15 39.96
CA GLY A 223 -9.03 2.14 40.75
C GLY A 223 -10.33 1.79 40.01
N ALA A 224 -10.80 0.56 40.27
CA ALA A 224 -12.18 0.12 40.47
C ALA A 224 -13.28 0.44 39.41
N GLY A 225 -13.58 -0.58 38.60
CA GLY A 225 -14.92 -1.17 38.52
C GLY A 225 -15.95 -0.56 37.57
N VAL A 226 -15.80 0.69 37.13
CA VAL A 226 -16.73 1.33 36.17
C VAL A 226 -15.98 1.74 34.90
N LEU A 227 -16.49 1.30 33.74
CA LEU A 227 -15.96 1.68 32.43
C LEU A 227 -16.17 3.19 32.22
N ASP A 228 -15.08 3.96 32.15
CA ASP A 228 -15.11 5.38 31.84
C ASP A 228 -15.08 5.58 30.32
N PHE A 229 -16.24 5.81 29.72
CA PHE A 229 -16.40 6.00 28.27
C PHE A 229 -15.57 7.17 27.71
N HIS A 230 -15.31 8.22 28.50
CA HIS A 230 -14.51 9.35 28.04
C HIS A 230 -13.04 8.96 27.90
N ARG A 231 -12.49 8.24 28.89
CA ARG A 231 -11.12 7.71 28.85
C ARG A 231 -10.95 6.67 27.76
N MET A 232 -11.93 5.78 27.61
CA MET A 232 -11.95 4.82 26.52
C MET A 232 -11.90 5.53 25.16
N GLY A 233 -12.68 6.60 24.99
CA GLY A 233 -12.65 7.44 23.80
C GLY A 233 -11.28 8.04 23.51
N SER A 234 -10.59 8.60 24.51
CA SER A 234 -9.24 9.16 24.34
C SER A 234 -8.20 8.11 23.98
N CYS A 235 -8.17 6.97 24.69
CA CYS A 235 -7.20 5.89 24.42
C CYS A 235 -7.43 5.27 23.03
N LEU A 236 -8.70 5.11 22.65
CA LEU A 236 -9.09 4.61 21.33
C LEU A 236 -8.68 5.58 20.22
N THR A 237 -8.87 6.89 20.45
CA THR A 237 -8.50 7.94 19.50
C THR A 237 -7.00 7.93 19.25
N SER A 238 -6.18 7.89 20.32
CA SER A 238 -4.72 7.80 20.19
C SER A 238 -4.28 6.52 19.46
N SER A 239 -4.86 5.37 19.82
CA SER A 239 -4.53 4.08 19.18
C SER A 239 -4.95 4.03 17.70
N SER A 240 -6.08 4.65 17.37
CA SER A 240 -6.58 4.75 16.00
C SER A 240 -5.73 5.70 15.15
N HIS A 241 -5.25 6.80 15.74
CA HIS A 241 -4.30 7.71 15.12
C HIS A 241 -3.01 6.99 14.75
N GLU A 242 -2.40 6.27 15.70
CA GLU A 242 -1.14 5.54 15.47
C GLU A 242 -1.26 4.46 14.38
N LEU A 243 -2.37 3.70 14.36
CA LEU A 243 -2.51 2.51 13.51
C LEU A 243 -3.17 2.76 12.15
N ILE A 244 -4.05 3.76 12.05
CA ILE A 244 -4.79 4.08 10.82
C ILE A 244 -4.44 5.47 10.28
N GLY A 245 -3.76 6.32 11.05
CA GLY A 245 -3.49 7.72 10.67
C GLY A 245 -4.76 8.58 10.71
N VAL A 246 -5.72 8.25 11.59
CA VAL A 246 -6.92 9.09 11.76
C VAL A 246 -6.51 10.38 12.45
N GLU A 247 -6.33 11.46 11.66
CA GLU A 247 -5.99 12.79 12.18
C GLU A 247 -7.04 13.27 13.19
N THR A 248 -6.66 13.28 14.46
CA THR A 248 -7.40 13.94 15.54
C THR A 248 -6.42 14.73 16.37
N LYS A 249 -6.35 16.05 16.14
CA LYS A 249 -5.87 17.17 16.99
C LYS A 249 -4.90 16.87 18.18
N PHE A 250 -4.03 15.88 18.10
CA PHE A 250 -2.94 15.63 19.05
C PHE A 250 -1.63 15.96 18.34
N GLN A 251 -1.46 17.25 18.02
CA GLN A 251 -0.35 17.76 17.22
C GLN A 251 0.91 18.08 18.04
N SER A 252 0.89 18.04 19.38
CA SER A 252 1.99 18.67 20.13
C SER A 252 3.33 17.91 20.06
N ASN A 253 3.34 16.58 20.11
CA ASN A 253 4.61 15.85 20.29
C ASN A 253 5.30 15.42 18.99
N GLU A 254 4.53 15.15 17.92
CA GLU A 254 5.11 14.79 16.61
C GLU A 254 5.63 16.02 15.86
N ASP A 255 4.97 17.18 16.02
CA ASP A 255 5.41 18.43 15.41
C ASP A 255 6.80 18.84 15.91
N ASP A 256 7.09 18.61 17.19
CA ASP A 256 8.40 18.89 17.80
C ASP A 256 9.50 17.97 17.23
N LEU A 257 9.24 16.66 17.13
CA LEU A 257 10.20 15.70 16.56
C LEU A 257 10.49 15.97 15.07
N ILE A 258 9.46 16.32 14.30
CA ILE A 258 9.61 16.68 12.89
C ILE A 258 10.37 18.00 12.75
N SER A 259 10.09 18.97 13.63
CA SER A 259 10.81 20.25 13.67
C SER A 259 12.29 20.04 13.99
N GLU A 260 12.62 19.24 15.02
CA GLU A 260 13.98 18.86 15.38
C GLU A 260 14.73 18.15 14.24
N ALA A 261 14.04 17.26 13.52
CA ALA A 261 14.62 16.56 12.37
C ALA A 261 15.03 17.54 11.26
N PHE A 262 14.21 18.55 10.96
CA PHE A 262 14.57 19.58 9.97
C PHE A 262 15.64 20.55 10.47
N GLU A 263 15.66 20.89 11.76
CA GLU A 263 16.72 21.73 12.32
C GLU A 263 18.11 21.08 12.21
N SER A 264 18.18 19.76 12.38
CA SER A 264 19.42 18.98 12.19
C SER A 264 19.91 18.93 10.73
N MET A 265 19.05 19.27 9.77
CA MET A 265 19.39 19.25 8.35
C MET A 265 20.38 20.38 8.00
N PRO A 266 21.42 20.09 7.16
CA PRO A 266 22.35 21.11 6.70
C PRO A 266 21.63 22.32 6.11
N ILE A 267 22.07 23.52 6.50
CA ILE A 267 21.43 24.79 6.12
C ILE A 267 21.30 24.94 4.60
N ALA A 268 22.31 24.52 3.83
CA ALA A 268 22.26 24.53 2.37
C ALA A 268 21.14 23.66 1.79
N MET A 269 20.83 22.51 2.40
CA MET A 269 19.72 21.66 1.97
C MET A 269 18.37 22.31 2.29
N ARG A 270 18.23 22.90 3.49
CA ARG A 270 17.01 23.63 3.89
C ARG A 270 16.68 24.78 2.94
N PHE A 271 17.67 25.63 2.62
CA PHE A 271 17.48 26.71 1.64
C PHE A 271 17.11 26.16 0.26
N LEU A 272 17.75 25.06 -0.18
CA LEU A 272 17.46 24.46 -1.48
C LEU A 272 16.06 23.87 -1.54
N LEU A 273 15.56 23.29 -0.45
CA LEU A 273 14.20 22.79 -0.33
C LEU A 273 13.16 23.90 -0.43
N VAL A 274 13.34 24.99 0.31
CA VAL A 274 12.44 26.15 0.24
C VAL A 274 12.46 26.76 -1.18
N ALA A 275 13.64 26.89 -1.79
CA ALA A 275 13.77 27.34 -3.18
C ALA A 275 13.08 26.41 -4.18
N SER A 276 13.24 25.10 -4.01
CA SER A 276 12.60 24.08 -4.86
C SER A 276 11.07 24.12 -4.71
N PHE A 277 10.58 24.33 -3.49
CA PHE A 277 9.15 24.46 -3.19
C PHE A 277 8.55 25.69 -3.88
N CYS A 278 9.17 26.86 -3.71
CA CYS A 278 8.77 28.09 -4.40
C CYS A 278 8.80 27.93 -5.92
N ALA A 279 9.86 27.34 -6.47
CA ALA A 279 9.97 27.12 -7.92
C ALA A 279 8.87 26.18 -8.45
N SER A 280 8.50 25.17 -7.68
CA SER A 280 7.50 24.18 -8.11
C SER A 280 6.06 24.71 -8.02
N ASN A 281 5.80 25.62 -7.08
CA ASN A 281 4.46 26.14 -6.81
C ASN A 281 4.17 27.49 -7.48
N ASN A 282 5.20 28.29 -7.79
CA ASN A 282 5.04 29.55 -8.50
C ASN A 282 5.25 29.39 -10.01
N ALA A 283 4.47 30.11 -10.81
CA ALA A 283 4.75 30.26 -12.23
C ALA A 283 6.10 30.99 -12.45
N SER A 284 6.87 30.58 -13.46
CA SER A 284 8.15 31.26 -13.81
C SER A 284 7.97 32.74 -14.14
N SER A 285 6.78 33.15 -14.61
CA SER A 285 6.44 34.54 -14.88
C SER A 285 6.43 35.45 -13.66
N SER A 286 6.34 34.92 -12.43
CA SER A 286 6.32 35.72 -11.21
C SER A 286 7.65 35.78 -10.47
N ASP A 287 8.69 35.10 -10.95
CA ASP A 287 9.99 35.10 -10.27
C ASP A 287 10.54 36.51 -10.05
N LYS A 288 10.35 37.41 -11.03
CA LYS A 288 10.78 38.81 -10.91
C LYS A 288 10.08 39.56 -9.78
N ARG A 289 8.81 39.23 -9.50
CA ARG A 289 8.02 39.86 -8.43
C ARG A 289 8.53 39.43 -7.05
N PHE A 290 8.89 38.16 -6.89
CA PHE A 290 9.22 37.59 -5.59
C PHE A 290 10.72 37.58 -5.27
N PHE A 291 11.58 37.43 -6.27
CA PHE A 291 13.00 37.12 -6.05
C PHE A 291 13.98 38.18 -6.55
N VAL A 292 13.49 39.30 -7.11
CA VAL A 292 14.33 40.41 -7.57
C VAL A 292 14.00 41.67 -6.76
N LYS A 293 15.01 42.23 -6.05
CA LYS A 293 14.87 43.51 -5.33
C LYS A 293 14.51 44.63 -6.31
N HIS A 294 13.56 45.50 -5.92
CA HIS A 294 13.11 46.70 -6.67
C HIS A 294 12.27 46.49 -7.93
N HIS A 295 11.67 45.32 -8.16
CA HIS A 295 10.54 45.25 -9.10
C HIS A 295 9.29 45.78 -8.41
N GLY A 296 9.01 47.08 -8.58
CA GLY A 296 7.78 47.71 -8.07
C GLY A 296 6.54 46.89 -8.39
N LYS A 297 5.49 47.01 -7.56
CA LYS A 297 4.21 46.28 -7.71
C LYS A 297 3.80 46.33 -9.18
N GLU A 298 3.89 45.19 -9.86
CA GLU A 298 3.48 45.06 -11.25
C GLU A 298 1.98 45.42 -11.29
N LYS A 299 1.62 46.61 -11.81
CA LYS A 299 0.23 47.05 -11.92
C LYS A 299 -0.48 46.12 -12.90
N ARG A 300 -1.09 45.06 -12.39
CA ARG A 300 -2.03 44.22 -13.13
C ARG A 300 -3.41 44.86 -13.01
N SER A 301 -4.17 44.82 -14.11
CA SER A 301 -5.59 45.20 -14.09
C SER A 301 -6.36 44.26 -13.16
N GLU A 302 -7.28 44.82 -12.37
CA GLU A 302 -8.19 44.09 -11.47
C GLU A 302 -8.93 42.94 -12.17
N ALA A 303 -9.25 43.10 -13.46
CA ALA A 303 -9.87 42.04 -14.26
C ALA A 303 -8.94 40.83 -14.48
N ARG A 304 -7.63 41.06 -14.61
CA ARG A 304 -6.62 40.01 -14.73
C ARG A 304 -6.35 39.35 -13.36
N GLU A 305 -6.53 40.10 -12.28
CA GLU A 305 -6.42 39.57 -10.92
C GLU A 305 -7.61 38.64 -10.60
N MET A 306 -8.85 39.10 -10.83
CA MET A 306 -10.05 38.26 -10.67
C MET A 306 -10.04 37.00 -11.54
N LYS A 307 -9.61 37.10 -12.81
CA LYS A 307 -9.49 35.92 -13.69
C LYS A 307 -8.43 34.94 -13.19
N ASN A 308 -7.32 35.47 -12.66
CA ASN A 308 -6.30 34.62 -12.06
C ASN A 308 -6.87 33.97 -10.80
N ASP A 309 -7.52 34.72 -9.88
CA ASP A 309 -8.17 34.23 -8.65
C ASP A 309 -9.16 33.09 -8.90
N LEU A 310 -10.01 33.22 -9.91
CA LEU A 310 -10.92 32.15 -10.31
C LEU A 310 -10.15 30.90 -10.81
N ALA A 311 -9.06 31.11 -11.56
CA ALA A 311 -8.15 30.03 -11.93
C ALA A 311 -7.28 29.53 -10.75
N ARG A 312 -7.15 30.28 -9.63
CA ARG A 312 -6.50 29.84 -8.38
C ARG A 312 -7.39 28.87 -7.61
N GLN A 313 -8.71 29.12 -7.58
CA GLN A 313 -9.69 28.27 -6.88
C GLN A 313 -9.97 26.94 -7.59
N LEU A 314 -9.85 26.90 -8.92
CA LEU A 314 -10.20 25.73 -9.74
C LEU A 314 -9.03 24.76 -9.97
N LYS A 315 -7.80 25.10 -9.58
CA LYS A 315 -6.62 24.32 -9.92
C LYS A 315 -6.21 23.42 -8.77
N ALA A 316 -6.21 22.11 -9.02
CA ALA A 316 -5.53 21.15 -8.16
C ALA A 316 -4.06 21.58 -8.02
N PHE A 317 -3.62 21.78 -6.78
CA PHE A 317 -2.27 22.23 -6.42
C PHE A 317 -1.26 21.10 -6.63
N GLU A 318 -0.97 20.79 -7.89
CA GLU A 318 0.11 19.87 -8.23
C GLU A 318 1.42 20.63 -8.43
N PRO A 319 2.49 20.32 -7.66
CA PRO A 319 3.81 20.89 -7.84
C PRO A 319 4.32 20.66 -9.27
N LYS A 320 4.70 21.75 -9.94
CA LYS A 320 5.18 21.70 -11.32
C LYS A 320 6.70 21.49 -11.38
N PRO A 321 7.20 20.68 -12.32
CA PRO A 321 8.63 20.57 -12.53
C PRO A 321 9.20 21.92 -13.02
N ALA A 322 10.17 22.46 -12.28
CA ALA A 322 10.88 23.69 -12.60
C ALA A 322 12.29 23.39 -13.14
N ASN A 323 12.83 24.26 -13.99
CA ASN A 323 14.22 24.11 -14.45
C ASN A 323 15.19 24.18 -13.25
N CYS A 324 16.14 23.26 -13.16
CA CYS A 324 17.16 23.24 -12.11
C CYS A 324 17.89 24.59 -11.94
N GLN A 325 18.18 25.28 -13.05
CA GLN A 325 18.82 26.59 -13.00
C GLN A 325 17.96 27.64 -12.29
N ARG A 326 16.63 27.60 -12.47
CA ARG A 326 15.69 28.48 -11.78
C ARG A 326 15.73 28.25 -10.27
N VAL A 327 15.77 26.98 -9.84
CA VAL A 327 15.89 26.61 -8.43
C VAL A 327 17.18 27.18 -7.83
N PHE A 328 18.31 27.05 -8.54
CA PHE A 328 19.59 27.59 -8.06
C PHE A 328 19.60 29.12 -7.97
N PHE A 329 18.91 29.83 -8.87
CA PHE A 329 18.79 31.27 -8.75
C PHE A 329 17.94 31.68 -7.54
N ILE A 330 16.80 31.03 -7.31
CA ILE A 330 15.97 31.29 -6.13
C ILE A 330 16.75 30.98 -4.84
N TYR A 331 17.49 29.86 -4.83
CA TYR A 331 18.39 29.51 -3.73
C TYR A 331 19.39 30.62 -3.43
N LYS A 332 20.10 31.12 -4.44
CA LYS A 332 21.07 32.21 -4.28
C LYS A 332 20.41 33.49 -3.78
N THR A 333 19.20 33.81 -4.27
CA THR A 333 18.42 34.93 -3.73
C THR A 333 18.17 34.76 -2.24
N PHE A 334 17.73 33.59 -1.78
CA PHE A 334 17.50 33.36 -0.36
C PHE A 334 18.79 33.43 0.46
N CYS A 335 19.88 32.82 0.00
CA CYS A 335 21.18 32.96 0.67
C CYS A 335 21.59 34.43 0.79
N SER A 336 21.48 35.23 -0.28
CA SER A 336 21.84 36.66 -0.23
C SER A 336 20.99 37.50 0.73
N GLN A 337 19.78 37.05 1.06
CA GLN A 337 18.83 37.79 1.91
C GLN A 337 18.84 37.32 3.37
N PHE A 338 19.07 36.03 3.61
CA PHE A 338 18.81 35.37 4.89
C PHE A 338 20.00 34.58 5.44
N ALA A 339 21.03 34.29 4.63
CA ALA A 339 22.20 33.58 5.12
C ALA A 339 23.19 34.55 5.80
N GLU A 340 23.71 34.14 6.96
CA GLU A 340 24.80 34.84 7.65
C GLU A 340 26.18 34.47 7.08
N ASN A 341 26.28 33.31 6.43
CA ASN A 341 27.50 32.77 5.83
C ASN A 341 27.46 32.82 4.30
N ASP A 342 28.63 32.89 3.67
CA ASP A 342 28.76 32.83 2.21
C ASP A 342 28.70 31.37 1.71
N PHE A 343 27.73 31.07 0.84
CA PHE A 343 27.47 29.75 0.26
C PHE A 343 28.06 29.59 -1.16
N ASP A 344 28.83 30.56 -1.66
CA ASP A 344 29.29 30.59 -3.06
C ASP A 344 30.20 29.42 -3.48
N LYS A 345 30.83 28.74 -2.51
CA LYS A 345 31.72 27.59 -2.77
C LYS A 345 31.02 26.23 -2.73
N ILE A 346 29.72 26.17 -2.46
CA ILE A 346 29.00 24.90 -2.33
C ILE A 346 28.56 24.38 -3.69
N ASP A 347 28.85 23.10 -3.94
CA ASP A 347 28.35 22.40 -5.11
C ASP A 347 26.85 22.08 -4.94
N LEU A 348 26.01 22.97 -5.47
CA LEU A 348 24.55 22.84 -5.42
C LEU A 348 24.04 21.58 -6.14
N LYS A 349 24.80 21.01 -7.08
CA LYS A 349 24.40 19.74 -7.72
C LYS A 349 24.51 18.59 -6.75
N CYS A 350 25.58 18.56 -5.94
CA CYS A 350 25.73 17.58 -4.86
C CYS A 350 24.62 17.73 -3.81
N VAL A 351 24.33 18.97 -3.39
CA VAL A 351 23.23 19.22 -2.43
C VAL A 351 21.88 18.78 -3.01
N LEU A 352 21.61 19.09 -4.27
CA LEU A 352 20.38 18.67 -4.96
C LEU A 352 20.29 17.14 -5.08
N ALA A 353 21.39 16.46 -5.40
CA ALA A 353 21.45 15.00 -5.47
C ALA A 353 21.17 14.34 -4.12
N SER A 354 21.73 14.89 -3.03
CA SER A 354 21.44 14.42 -1.67
C SER A 354 19.97 14.58 -1.32
N VAL A 355 19.40 15.76 -1.57
CA VAL A 355 17.97 16.03 -1.30
C VAL A 355 17.05 15.16 -2.16
N ALA A 356 17.43 14.87 -3.40
CA ALA A 356 16.70 13.95 -4.27
C ALA A 356 16.80 12.49 -3.78
N SER A 357 17.98 12.08 -3.30
CA SER A 357 18.19 10.74 -2.73
C SER A 357 17.38 10.51 -1.45
N MET A 358 17.07 11.59 -0.72
CA MET A 358 16.16 11.57 0.43
C MET A 358 14.67 11.56 0.02
N GLY A 359 14.34 11.60 -1.26
CA GLY A 359 12.96 11.60 -1.76
C GLY A 359 12.21 12.92 -1.58
N LEU A 360 12.88 14.01 -1.20
CA LEU A 360 12.23 15.31 -0.95
C LEU A 360 12.02 16.12 -2.24
N VAL A 361 12.76 15.79 -3.29
CA VAL A 361 12.59 16.33 -4.64
C VAL A 361 12.73 15.21 -5.67
N THR A 362 12.06 15.35 -6.82
CA THR A 362 12.28 14.49 -7.98
C THR A 362 12.98 15.25 -9.08
N ILE A 363 13.98 14.62 -9.69
CA ILE A 363 14.71 15.15 -10.85
C ILE A 363 14.23 14.36 -12.06
N SER A 364 13.78 15.07 -13.10
CA SER A 364 13.23 14.48 -14.33
C SER A 364 13.69 15.25 -15.56
N GLY A 365 13.62 14.64 -16.74
CA GLY A 365 14.05 15.25 -18.00
C GLY A 365 15.48 14.86 -18.42
N PRO A 366 15.95 15.39 -19.56
CA PRO A 366 17.26 15.06 -20.10
C PRO A 366 18.38 15.62 -19.22
N LEU A 367 19.55 14.99 -19.27
CA LEU A 367 20.73 15.38 -18.47
C LEU A 367 21.15 16.84 -18.69
N GLU A 368 20.92 17.38 -19.89
CA GLU A 368 21.27 18.76 -20.27
C GLU A 368 20.33 19.80 -19.67
N ALA A 369 19.07 19.44 -19.39
CA ALA A 369 18.05 20.35 -18.88
C ALA A 369 17.21 19.66 -17.79
N PRO A 370 17.82 19.32 -16.64
CA PRO A 370 17.14 18.63 -15.57
C PRO A 370 16.05 19.54 -14.99
N ARG A 371 14.90 18.94 -14.72
CA ARG A 371 13.76 19.59 -14.07
C ARG A 371 13.56 19.02 -12.67
N VAL A 372 13.46 19.92 -11.70
CA VAL A 372 13.27 19.60 -10.29
C VAL A 372 11.80 19.84 -9.94
N ARG A 373 11.17 18.85 -9.32
CA ARG A 373 9.85 18.99 -8.69
C ARG A 373 9.99 18.71 -7.21
N CYS A 374 9.57 19.67 -6.38
CA CYS A 374 9.55 19.49 -4.94
C CYS A 374 8.36 18.63 -4.50
N LEU A 375 8.60 17.70 -3.57
CA LEU A 375 7.61 16.75 -3.10
C LEU A 375 7.14 17.00 -1.66
N ILE A 376 7.74 17.98 -0.97
CA ILE A 376 7.35 18.30 0.41
C ILE A 376 5.98 18.98 0.44
N SER A 377 5.22 18.75 1.52
CA SER A 377 3.98 19.45 1.78
C SER A 377 4.24 20.94 2.09
N ALA A 378 3.21 21.76 1.94
CA ALA A 378 3.29 23.17 2.28
C ALA A 378 3.55 23.41 3.79
N GLU A 379 3.00 22.57 4.65
CA GLU A 379 3.24 22.63 6.09
C GLU A 379 4.72 22.37 6.42
N CYS A 380 5.30 21.32 5.82
CA CYS A 380 6.72 21.01 5.93
C CYS A 380 7.59 22.16 5.39
N ALA A 381 7.24 22.71 4.22
CA ALA A 381 7.93 23.87 3.66
C ALA A 381 7.88 25.09 4.59
N SER A 382 6.74 25.34 5.25
CA SER A 382 6.57 26.42 6.21
C SER A 382 7.41 26.22 7.48
N LYS A 383 7.48 24.99 8.01
CA LYS A 383 8.34 24.64 9.16
C LYS A 383 9.82 24.86 8.83
N ILE A 384 10.28 24.38 7.68
CA ILE A 384 11.67 24.57 7.21
C ILE A 384 11.97 26.07 7.02
N ALA A 385 11.07 26.81 6.37
CA ALA A 385 11.21 28.25 6.16
C ALA A 385 11.28 29.02 7.49
N GLY A 386 10.45 28.65 8.47
CA GLY A 386 10.48 29.19 9.83
C GLY A 386 11.84 29.02 10.51
N SER A 387 12.46 27.84 10.38
CA SER A 387 13.82 27.58 10.90
C SER A 387 14.91 28.47 10.26
N LEU A 388 14.65 28.97 9.06
CA LEU A 388 15.52 29.90 8.31
C LEU A 388 15.10 31.37 8.46
N LYS A 389 14.10 31.65 9.31
CA LYS A 389 13.48 32.98 9.49
C LYS A 389 12.89 33.57 8.18
N ILE A 390 12.48 32.71 7.26
CA ILE A 390 11.83 33.10 6.00
C ILE A 390 10.31 33.06 6.19
N GLN A 391 9.63 34.17 5.95
CA GLN A 391 8.17 34.18 5.86
C GLN A 391 7.73 33.67 4.49
N LEU A 392 7.49 32.35 4.40
CA LEU A 392 7.24 31.67 3.11
C LEU A 392 6.06 32.28 2.32
N ARG A 393 5.05 32.81 3.02
CA ARG A 393 3.87 33.46 2.41
C ARG A 393 4.24 34.64 1.51
N ASP A 394 5.34 35.33 1.79
CA ASP A 394 5.79 36.47 1.00
C ASP A 394 6.38 36.06 -0.36
N TYR A 395 6.71 34.77 -0.52
CA TYR A 395 7.40 34.21 -1.67
C TYR A 395 6.56 33.20 -2.46
N LEU A 396 5.26 33.11 -2.20
CA LEU A 396 4.34 32.24 -2.92
C LEU A 396 3.25 33.04 -3.64
N GLU A 397 2.86 32.56 -4.82
CA GLU A 397 1.69 33.10 -5.56
C GLU A 397 0.37 32.82 -4.84
N TYR A 398 0.36 31.83 -3.96
CA TYR A 398 -0.81 31.30 -3.28
C TYR A 398 -0.51 31.20 -1.78
N THR A 399 -1.39 31.75 -0.95
CA THR A 399 -1.37 31.50 0.49
C THR A 399 -1.93 30.10 0.76
N VAL A 400 -1.11 29.24 1.36
CA VAL A 400 -1.56 27.99 1.97
C VAL A 400 -2.08 28.26 3.37
#